data_AF-A0A0A0R2U9-F1
#
_entry.id   AF-A0A0A0R2U9-F1
#
_cell.length_a   1.000
_cell.length_b   1.000
_cell.length_c   1.000
_cell.angle_alpha   90.00
_cell.angle_beta   90.00
_cell.angle_gamma   90.00
#
_symmetry.space_group_name_H-M   'P 1'
#
loop_
_entity.id
_entity.type
_entity.pdbx_description
1 polymer ?
#
loop_
_entity_poly.entity_id
_entity_poly.type
_entity_poly.pdbx_seq_one_letter_code
_entity_poly.pdbx_strand_id
1 'polypeptide(L)'
;IQNEYCDGGSLQARIQEHCLGESELKILLMHVIEGLRYIHSYDLVHMDIKPENIFSTMNPTAHKLYPNPQQQQQPGNKDDDGMDSVYEELRS
;
A
#
# COMPACT_ATOMS: atom_id res chain seq x y z
N ILE A 1 -16.77 8.48 13.29
CA ILE A 1 -16.26 8.31 11.91
C ILE A 1 -16.20 6.80 11.68
N GLN A 2 -16.75 6.31 10.56
CA GLN A 2 -16.77 4.89 10.21
C GLN A 2 -15.81 4.69 9.03
N ASN A 3 -14.78 3.87 9.21
CA ASN A 3 -13.79 3.53 8.18
C ASN A 3 -13.95 2.06 7.76
N GLU A 4 -13.29 1.68 6.66
CA GLU A 4 -13.13 0.28 6.29
C GLU A 4 -12.30 -0.48 7.34
N TYR A 5 -12.57 -1.78 7.46
CA TYR A 5 -11.84 -2.65 8.37
C TYR A 5 -10.64 -3.28 7.64
N CYS A 6 -9.44 -2.96 8.11
CA CYS A 6 -8.19 -3.55 7.62
C CYS A 6 -7.85 -4.80 8.43
N ASP A 7 -8.14 -5.97 7.86
CA ASP A 7 -7.99 -7.29 8.50
C ASP A 7 -6.53 -7.74 8.71
N GLY A 8 -5.56 -7.06 8.11
CA GLY A 8 -4.13 -7.26 8.34
C GLY A 8 -3.54 -6.44 9.49
N GLY A 9 -4.34 -5.60 10.16
CA GLY A 9 -3.90 -4.80 11.30
C GLY A 9 -2.85 -3.74 10.95
N SER A 10 -2.18 -3.21 11.97
CA SER A 10 -1.16 -2.17 11.81
C SER A 10 0.22 -2.74 11.49
N LEU A 11 1.03 -1.96 10.77
CA LEU A 11 2.42 -2.30 10.49
C LEU A 11 3.22 -2.46 11.79
N GLN A 12 2.95 -1.65 12.82
CA GLN A 12 3.59 -1.78 14.13
C GLN A 12 3.44 -3.19 14.72
N ALA A 13 2.23 -3.77 14.69
CA ALA A 13 2.01 -5.12 15.19
C ALA A 13 2.78 -6.14 14.34
N ARG A 14 2.75 -5.97 13.01
CA ARG A 14 3.43 -6.88 12.08
C ARG A 14 4.95 -6.93 12.30
N ILE A 15 5.60 -5.78 12.47
CA ILE A 15 7.07 -5.70 12.64
C ILE A 15 7.54 -6.14 14.04
N GLN A 16 6.64 -6.18 15.03
CA GLN A 16 6.94 -6.73 16.35
C GLN A 16 6.95 -8.27 16.35
N GLU A 17 6.12 -8.89 15.51
CA GLU A 17 6.02 -10.34 15.40
C GLU A 17 7.05 -10.92 14.40
N HIS A 18 7.40 -10.16 13.35
CA HIS A 18 8.22 -10.66 12.25
C HIS A 18 9.06 -9.54 11.61
N CYS A 19 10.31 -9.85 11.28
CA CYS A 19 11.15 -8.93 10.50
C CYS A 19 10.79 -9.01 9.01
N LEU A 20 10.49 -7.86 8.38
CA LEU A 20 10.19 -7.84 6.96
C LEU A 20 11.42 -8.17 6.12
N GLY A 21 11.26 -9.08 5.17
CA GLY A 21 12.26 -9.32 4.12
C GLY A 21 12.36 -8.14 3.15
N GLU A 22 13.38 -8.15 2.28
CA GLU A 22 13.60 -7.07 1.31
C GLU A 22 12.41 -6.89 0.36
N SER A 23 11.88 -7.98 -0.19
CA SER A 23 10.71 -7.96 -1.09
C SER A 23 9.45 -7.42 -0.40
N GLU A 24 9.18 -7.84 0.84
CA GLU A 24 8.05 -7.33 1.65
C GLU A 24 8.19 -5.83 1.93
N LEU A 25 9.38 -5.40 2.35
CA LEU A 25 9.67 -4.00 2.65
C LEU A 25 9.51 -3.12 1.40
N LYS A 26 9.96 -3.60 0.24
CA LYS A 26 9.85 -2.88 -1.03
C LYS A 26 8.39 -2.63 -1.41
N ILE A 27 7.54 -3.65 -1.30
CA ILE A 27 6.09 -3.53 -1.57
C ILE A 27 5.44 -2.55 -0.58
N LEU A 28 5.73 -2.71 0.71
CA LEU A 28 5.20 -1.83 1.75
C LEU A 28 5.54 -0.36 1.49
N LEU A 29 6.82 -0.06 1.22
CA LEU A 29 7.27 1.31 0.95
C LEU A 29 6.59 1.88 -0.29
N MET A 30 6.40 1.06 -1.33
CA MET A 30 5.73 1.51 -2.55
C MET A 30 4.28 1.90 -2.28
N HIS A 31 3.50 1.07 -1.57
CA HIS A 31 2.13 1.41 -1.20
C HIS A 31 2.06 2.66 -0.31
N VAL A 32 2.99 2.82 0.63
CA VAL A 32 3.06 4.03 1.48
C VAL A 32 3.36 5.28 0.64
N ILE A 33 4.32 5.21 -0.28
CA ILE A 33 4.67 6.31 -1.18
C ILE A 33 3.48 6.67 -2.08
N GLU A 34 2.74 5.67 -2.56
CA GLU A 34 1.54 5.92 -3.36
C GLU A 34 0.44 6.62 -2.57
N GLY A 35 0.18 6.17 -1.33
CA GLY A 35 -0.75 6.83 -0.43
C GLY A 35 -0.34 8.27 -0.12
N LEU A 36 0.96 8.51 0.13
CA LEU A 36 1.50 9.85 0.33
C LEU A 36 1.35 10.74 -0.91
N ARG A 37 1.65 10.21 -2.10
CA ARG A 37 1.45 10.92 -3.37
C ARG A 37 -0.01 11.33 -3.54
N TYR A 38 -0.95 10.44 -3.20
CA TYR A 38 -2.37 10.75 -3.22
C TYR A 38 -2.72 11.88 -2.26
N ILE A 39 -2.29 11.81 -0.98
CA ILE A 39 -2.54 12.86 0.01
C ILE A 39 -1.97 14.22 -0.47
N HIS A 40 -0.73 14.22 -0.95
CA HIS A 40 -0.06 15.43 -1.43
C HIS A 40 -0.74 16.04 -2.66
N SER A 41 -1.44 15.24 -3.47
CA SER A 41 -2.18 15.76 -4.62
C SER A 41 -3.41 16.60 -4.26
N TYR A 42 -3.82 16.57 -2.99
CA TYR A 42 -4.85 17.44 -2.42
C TYR A 42 -4.24 18.59 -1.59
N ASP A 43 -2.94 18.87 -1.75
CA ASP A 43 -2.20 19.87 -0.96
C ASP A 43 -2.26 19.61 0.56
N LEU A 44 -2.44 18.35 0.96
CA LEU A 44 -2.44 17.92 2.36
C LEU A 44 -1.09 17.31 2.74
N VAL A 45 -0.76 17.37 4.03
CA VAL A 45 0.39 16.67 4.61
C VAL A 45 -0.15 15.68 5.65
N HIS A 46 0.31 14.43 5.62
CA HIS A 46 -0.18 13.42 6.58
C HIS A 46 0.18 13.76 8.04
N MET A 47 1.35 14.37 8.26
CA MET A 47 1.88 14.84 9.56
C MET A 47 2.16 13.78 10.64
N ASP A 48 1.59 12.58 10.54
CA ASP A 48 1.76 11.52 11.55
C ASP A 48 2.11 10.16 10.90
N ILE A 49 3.11 10.15 10.02
CA ILE A 49 3.57 8.90 9.39
C ILE A 49 4.39 8.11 10.39
N LYS A 50 3.84 6.97 10.81
CA LYS A 50 4.45 6.02 11.73
C LYS A 50 3.80 4.62 11.55
N PRO A 51 4.46 3.53 11.97
CA PRO A 51 3.96 2.17 11.75
C PRO A 51 2.57 1.89 12.34
N GLU A 52 2.16 2.60 13.39
CA GLU A 52 0.85 2.48 14.02
C GLU A 52 -0.29 2.99 13.12
N ASN A 53 0.02 3.87 12.18
CA ASN A 53 -0.95 4.50 11.27
C ASN A 53 -0.94 3.89 9.86
N ILE A 54 -0.13 2.86 9.62
CA ILE A 54 -0.10 2.13 8.35
C ILE A 54 -0.84 0.81 8.56
N PHE A 55 -1.95 0.62 7.86
CA PHE A 55 -2.78 -0.58 7.97
C PHE A 55 -2.72 -1.39 6.69
N SER A 56 -2.80 -2.72 6.82
CA SER A 56 -2.77 -3.64 5.69
C SER A 56 -4.04 -4.49 5.64
N THR A 57 -4.37 -5.00 4.45
CA THR A 57 -5.43 -5.98 4.26
C THR A 57 -4.84 -7.30 3.79
N MET A 58 -5.46 -8.41 4.19
CA MET A 58 -5.13 -9.74 3.70
C MET A 58 -5.74 -10.02 2.33
N ASN A 59 -6.54 -9.11 1.76
CA ASN A 59 -7.05 -9.22 0.39
C ASN A 59 -5.98 -8.80 -0.63
N PRO A 60 -5.35 -9.76 -1.36
CA PRO A 60 -4.26 -9.45 -2.27
C PRO A 60 -4.71 -8.67 -3.51
N THR A 61 -6.02 -8.58 -3.76
CA THR A 61 -6.59 -7.86 -4.92
C THR A 61 -7.12 -6.47 -4.56
N ALA A 62 -7.00 -6.03 -3.30
CA ALA A 62 -7.55 -4.76 -2.85
C ALA A 62 -7.01 -3.55 -3.64
N HIS A 63 -5.72 -3.56 -4.01
CA HIS A 63 -5.11 -2.50 -4.83
C HIS A 63 -5.73 -2.37 -6.24
N LYS A 64 -6.32 -3.45 -6.78
CA LYS A 64 -7.03 -3.44 -8.08
C LYS A 64 -8.47 -2.93 -7.94
N LEU A 65 -9.08 -3.10 -6.76
CA LEU A 65 -10.45 -2.67 -6.48
C LEU A 65 -10.53 -1.17 -6.19
N TYR A 66 -9.46 -0.59 -5.65
CA TYR A 66 -9.35 0.84 -5.34
C TYR A 66 -8.15 1.47 -6.06
N PRO A 67 -8.18 1.50 -7.41
CA PRO A 67 -7.10 2.08 -8.20
C PRO A 67 -7.01 3.59 -7.95
N ASN A 68 -5.80 4.12 -8.03
CA ASN A 68 -5.58 5.53 -7.83
C ASN A 68 -6.31 6.35 -8.92
N PRO A 69 -7.24 7.27 -8.57
CA PRO A 69 -8.03 8.00 -9.57
C PRO A 69 -7.19 8.81 -10.56
N GLN A 70 -5.94 9.13 -10.19
CA GLN A 70 -4.98 9.86 -11.02
C GLN A 70 -4.24 8.96 -12.02
N GLN A 71 -4.16 7.64 -11.80
CA GLN A 71 -3.60 6.71 -12.79
C GLN A 71 -4.54 6.55 -13.99
N GLN A 72 -5.86 6.74 -13.80
CA GLN A 72 -6.87 6.63 -14.85
C GLN A 72 -6.91 7.84 -15.81
N GLN A 73 -6.28 8.97 -15.46
CA GLN A 73 -6.30 10.19 -16.29
C GLN A 73 -5.11 10.31 -17.24
N GLN A 74 -4.13 9.40 -17.18
CA GLN A 74 -3.01 9.38 -18.12
C GLN A 74 -3.26 8.35 -19.23
N PRO A 75 -3.47 8.78 -20.49
CA PRO A 75 -3.69 7.84 -21.59
C PRO A 75 -2.36 7.16 -21.94
N GLY A 76 -2.09 5.98 -21.36
CA GLY A 76 -0.92 5.17 -21.75
C GLY A 76 -0.39 4.17 -20.72
N ASN A 77 -0.71 4.31 -19.43
CA ASN A 77 -0.18 3.39 -18.41
C ASN A 77 -1.16 2.23 -18.22
N LYS A 78 -1.02 1.19 -19.04
CA LYS A 78 -1.66 -0.10 -18.81
C LYS A 78 -1.08 -0.67 -17.51
N ASP A 79 -1.90 -0.78 -16.47
CA ASP A 79 -2.02 -1.78 -15.38
C ASP A 79 -0.79 -2.59 -14.89
N ASP A 80 0.43 -2.24 -15.28
CA ASP A 80 1.68 -2.91 -14.94
C ASP A 80 2.39 -2.04 -13.92
N ASP A 81 2.12 -2.33 -12.64
CA ASP A 81 2.91 -1.79 -11.53
C ASP A 81 4.31 -2.45 -11.46
N GLY A 82 4.61 -3.39 -12.37
CA GLY A 82 5.87 -4.10 -12.46
C GLY A 82 6.13 -5.05 -11.30
N MET A 83 5.13 -5.32 -10.45
CA MET A 83 5.30 -6.07 -9.19
C MET A 83 4.62 -7.41 -9.15
N ASP A 84 3.94 -7.83 -10.22
CA ASP A 84 3.36 -9.16 -10.33
C ASP A 84 4.37 -10.26 -9.93
N SER A 85 5.64 -10.16 -10.36
CA SER A 85 6.67 -11.14 -9.98
C SER A 85 7.02 -11.12 -8.49
N VAL A 86 6.98 -9.95 -7.85
CA VAL A 86 7.29 -9.80 -6.41
C VAL A 86 6.13 -10.30 -5.56
N TYR A 87 4.88 -10.07 -6.01
CA TYR A 87 3.71 -10.64 -5.36
C TYR A 87 3.65 -12.17 -5.47
N GLU A 88 4.06 -12.74 -6.60
CA GLU A 88 4.15 -14.20 -6.76
C GLU A 88 5.28 -14.81 -5.90
N GLU A 89 6.41 -14.11 -5.72
CA GLU A 89 7.49 -14.53 -4.81
C GLU A 89 6.99 -14.65 -3.36
N LEU A 90 6.16 -13.72 -2.90
CA LEU A 90 5.61 -13.73 -1.54
C LEU A 90 4.52 -14.80 -1.30
N ARG A 91 3.92 -15.35 -2.36
CA ARG A 91 2.91 -16.43 -2.26
C ARG A 91 3.52 -17.84 -2.19
N SER A 92 4.80 -17.97 -2.48
CA SER A 92 5.54 -19.25 -2.58
C SER A 92 6.17 -19.64 -1.25
#